data_AF-A0A928JHD4-F1
#
_entry.id   AF-A0A928JHD4-F1
#
_cell.length_a   1.000
_cell.length_b   1.000
_cell.length_c   1.000
_cell.angle_alpha   90.00
_cell.angle_beta   90.00
_cell.angle_gamma   90.00
#
_symmetry.space_group_name_H-M   'P 1'
#
loop_
_entity.id
_entity.type
_entity.pdbx_description
1 polymer ?
#
loop_
_entity_poly.entity_id
_entity_poly.type
_entity_poly.pdbx_seq_one_letter_code
_entity_poly.pdbx_strand_id
1 'polypeptide(L)'
;MVTGFIRGQRLVLCSPPIAAGTYETIPARFVFETCGWDGMERFVHLKPKDGGEERILPIGGDGAVLGHLNLSAGEWVVWIHGDAVSEEAVTARLTTATAPLFVSETGAEDPLPLPPTYGEQVLALVTTLKEEAAALVRERTGVLVNRADGSLIPVWAGSEEAYEEARRAGLPESGTICLVDIL
;
A
#
# COMPACT_ATOMS: atom_id res chain seq x y z
N MET A 1 0.46 -15.47 15.16
CA MET A 1 1.88 -15.69 15.52
C MET A 1 2.67 -14.48 15.07
N VAL A 2 3.46 -13.87 15.95
CA VAL A 2 4.38 -12.77 15.60
C VAL A 2 5.64 -13.37 14.98
N THR A 3 6.08 -12.87 13.83
CA THR A 3 7.38 -13.26 13.25
C THR A 3 8.26 -12.03 13.11
N GLY A 4 9.49 -12.10 13.58
CA GLY A 4 10.48 -11.03 13.40
C GLY A 4 11.73 -11.51 12.69
N PHE A 5 12.32 -10.64 11.87
CA PHE A 5 13.57 -10.87 11.17
C PHE A 5 14.62 -9.88 11.67
N ILE A 6 15.79 -10.41 12.02
CA ILE A 6 16.91 -9.66 12.55
C ILE A 6 18.07 -9.75 11.57
N ARG A 7 18.50 -8.58 11.08
CA ARG A 7 19.70 -8.45 10.25
C ARG A 7 20.62 -7.39 10.85
N GLY A 8 21.71 -7.82 11.46
CA GLY A 8 22.55 -6.96 12.30
C GLY A 8 21.73 -6.46 13.48
N GLN A 9 21.62 -5.14 13.67
CA GLN A 9 20.78 -4.53 14.69
C GLN A 9 19.41 -4.07 14.16
N ARG A 10 19.03 -4.42 12.93
CA ARG A 10 17.72 -4.07 12.39
C ARG A 10 16.71 -5.17 12.70
N LEU A 11 15.61 -4.80 13.36
CA LEU A 11 14.44 -5.65 13.57
C LEU A 11 13.33 -5.26 12.60
N VAL A 12 12.76 -6.25 11.91
CA VAL A 12 11.56 -6.10 11.09
C VAL A 12 10.53 -7.10 11.58
N LEU A 13 9.34 -6.63 11.94
CA LEU A 13 8.23 -7.49 12.32
C LEU A 13 7.32 -7.75 11.12
N CYS A 14 7.13 -9.03 10.81
CA CYS A 14 6.09 -9.50 9.92
C CYS A 14 4.91 -9.93 10.80
N SER A 15 4.02 -8.99 11.05
CA SER A 15 2.81 -9.23 11.84
C SER A 15 1.59 -9.21 10.92
N PRO A 16 0.82 -10.31 10.78
CA PRO A 16 -0.60 -10.16 10.43
C PRO A 16 -1.34 -9.37 11.53
N PRO A 17 -2.56 -8.87 11.29
CA PRO A 17 -3.38 -8.26 12.34
C PRO A 17 -3.49 -9.20 13.54
N ILE A 18 -3.09 -8.73 14.72
CA ILE A 18 -3.16 -9.50 15.97
C ILE A 18 -4.39 -9.04 16.73
N ALA A 19 -5.32 -9.96 17.00
CA ALA A 19 -6.47 -9.67 17.85
C ALA A 19 -6.10 -9.82 19.34
N ALA A 20 -6.44 -8.81 20.14
CA ALA A 20 -6.22 -8.69 21.57
C ALA A 20 -7.39 -9.32 22.30
N GLY A 21 -7.15 -10.44 22.96
CA GLY A 21 -8.19 -11.19 23.68
C GLY A 21 -7.87 -12.67 23.81
N THR A 22 -6.90 -13.18 23.04
CA THR A 22 -6.20 -14.42 23.37
C THR A 22 -5.09 -14.12 24.38
N TYR A 23 -5.48 -13.98 25.66
CA TYR A 23 -4.59 -13.68 26.77
C TYR A 23 -3.52 -14.75 27.05
N GLU A 24 -3.51 -15.88 26.32
CA GLU A 24 -2.59 -17.00 26.59
C GLU A 24 -1.94 -17.65 25.35
N THR A 25 -2.12 -17.13 24.13
CA THR A 25 -1.75 -17.93 22.94
C THR A 25 -1.12 -17.16 21.78
N ILE A 26 -0.45 -16.02 22.00
CA ILE A 26 0.31 -15.37 20.92
C ILE A 26 1.75 -15.90 20.95
N PRO A 27 2.12 -16.91 20.14
CA PRO A 27 3.51 -17.29 19.96
C PRO A 27 4.25 -16.23 19.16
N ALA A 28 5.54 -16.08 19.45
CA ALA A 28 6.48 -15.28 18.67
C ALA A 28 7.67 -16.12 18.23
N ARG A 29 8.18 -15.80 17.04
CA ARG A 29 9.41 -16.38 16.52
C ARG A 29 10.29 -15.31 15.88
N PHE A 30 11.59 -15.41 16.09
CA PHE A 30 12.59 -14.49 15.60
C PHE A 30 13.65 -15.23 14.78
N VAL A 31 13.89 -14.76 13.56
CA VAL A 31 14.89 -15.31 12.64
C VAL A 31 16.10 -14.39 12.63
N PHE A 32 17.26 -14.92 13.00
CA PHE A 32 18.52 -14.18 13.06
C PHE A 32 19.34 -14.51 11.80
N GLU A 33 19.43 -13.58 10.85
CA GLU A 33 20.08 -13.81 9.55
C GLU A 33 21.60 -13.55 9.57
N THR A 34 22.10 -12.91 10.62
CA THR A 34 23.50 -12.49 10.73
C THR A 34 24.21 -13.17 11.88
N CYS A 35 25.46 -13.61 11.64
CA CYS A 35 26.30 -14.34 12.60
C CYS A 35 26.63 -13.58 13.90
N GLY A 36 26.42 -12.26 13.96
CA GLY A 36 26.74 -11.46 15.15
C GLY A 36 25.95 -11.84 16.40
N TRP A 37 24.86 -12.60 16.27
CA TRP A 37 24.02 -13.03 17.38
C TRP A 37 24.31 -14.45 17.87
N ASP A 38 25.19 -15.19 17.17
CA ASP A 38 25.45 -16.60 17.46
C ASP A 38 26.11 -16.75 18.84
N GLY A 39 25.65 -17.73 19.61
CA GLY A 39 26.12 -17.98 20.97
C GLY A 39 25.67 -16.97 22.03
N MET A 40 24.90 -15.94 21.67
CA MET A 40 24.33 -15.00 22.64
C MET A 40 23.05 -15.54 23.27
N GLU A 41 22.84 -15.24 24.55
CA GLU A 41 21.54 -15.36 25.21
C GLU A 41 20.65 -14.20 24.74
N ARG A 42 19.46 -14.51 24.25
CA ARG A 42 18.62 -13.54 23.53
C ARG A 42 17.30 -13.33 24.24
N PHE A 43 16.84 -12.10 24.27
CA PHE A 43 15.59 -11.72 24.93
C PHE A 43 14.82 -10.73 24.08
N VAL A 44 13.50 -10.93 23.99
CA VAL A 44 12.58 -9.96 23.41
C VAL A 44 12.02 -9.08 24.50
N HIS A 45 11.99 -7.78 24.23
CA HIS A 45 11.34 -6.76 25.04
C HIS A 45 10.08 -6.28 24.35
N LEU A 46 9.00 -6.18 25.11
CA LEU A 46 7.73 -5.63 24.65
C LEU A 46 7.25 -4.60 25.66
N LYS A 47 7.07 -3.36 25.22
CA LYS A 47 6.61 -2.26 26.06
C LYS A 47 5.39 -1.57 25.45
N PRO A 48 4.29 -1.36 26.18
CA PRO A 48 3.18 -0.54 25.70
C PRO A 48 3.65 0.88 25.42
N LYS A 49 3.26 1.45 24.28
CA LYS A 49 3.65 2.82 23.91
C LYS A 49 3.05 3.87 24.84
N ASP A 50 1.83 3.64 25.32
CA ASP A 50 1.09 4.56 26.18
C ASP A 50 1.51 4.51 27.67
N GLY A 51 2.57 3.76 27.97
CA GLY A 51 3.01 3.52 29.34
C GLY A 51 2.39 2.25 29.94
N GLY A 52 3.19 1.53 30.71
CA GLY A 52 2.83 0.23 31.28
C GLY A 52 4.08 -0.59 31.59
N GLU A 53 3.86 -1.79 32.14
CA GLU A 53 4.95 -2.70 32.47
C GLU A 53 5.59 -3.26 31.20
N GLU A 54 6.92 -3.20 31.18
CA GLU A 54 7.73 -3.84 30.16
C GLU A 54 7.80 -5.34 30.41
N ARG A 55 7.72 -6.11 29.33
CA ARG A 55 7.84 -7.56 29.37
C ARG A 55 9.10 -8.00 28.67
N ILE A 56 9.83 -8.89 29.34
CA ILE A 56 11.09 -9.44 28.86
C ILE A 56 10.93 -10.96 28.84
N LEU A 57 11.09 -11.56 27.67
CA LEU A 57 10.94 -13.00 27.48
C LEU A 57 12.19 -13.56 26.79
N PRO A 58 12.71 -14.73 27.24
CA PRO A 58 13.84 -15.36 26.59
C PRO A 58 13.46 -15.94 25.23
N ILE A 59 14.43 -15.97 24.31
CA ILE A 59 14.31 -16.56 22.98
C ILE A 59 15.18 -17.83 22.94
N GLY A 60 14.56 -18.96 22.60
CA GLY A 60 15.23 -20.24 22.43
C GLY A 60 16.16 -20.28 21.21
N GLY A 61 17.04 -21.27 21.15
CA GLY A 61 18.03 -21.41 20.07
C GLY A 61 17.43 -21.58 18.67
N ASP A 62 16.18 -22.03 18.56
CA ASP A 62 15.41 -22.16 17.33
C ASP A 62 14.69 -20.85 16.90
N GLY A 63 14.85 -19.79 17.70
CA GLY A 63 14.22 -18.49 17.54
C GLY A 63 12.83 -18.37 18.17
N ALA A 64 12.28 -19.41 18.79
CA ALA A 64 10.98 -19.33 19.44
C ALA A 64 11.07 -18.57 20.77
N VAL A 65 10.11 -17.67 21.03
CA VAL A 65 10.00 -17.04 22.34
C VAL A 65 9.52 -18.07 23.36
N LEU A 66 10.26 -18.20 24.46
CA LEU A 66 9.94 -19.10 25.55
C LEU A 66 8.91 -18.44 26.47
N GLY A 67 7.63 -18.58 26.11
CA GLY A 67 6.50 -18.05 26.86
C GLY A 67 5.41 -17.45 25.96
N HIS A 68 4.47 -16.76 26.58
CA HIS A 68 3.37 -16.08 25.90
C HIS A 68 3.52 -14.57 26.01
N LEU A 69 3.25 -13.84 24.92
CA LEU A 69 3.44 -12.39 24.89
C LEU A 69 2.38 -11.62 25.73
N ASN A 70 1.19 -12.18 25.88
CA ASN A 70 0.04 -11.67 26.65
C ASN A 70 -0.39 -10.22 26.36
N LEU A 71 -0.27 -9.76 25.12
CA LEU A 71 -0.39 -8.35 24.75
C LEU A 71 -1.83 -7.83 24.89
N SER A 72 -1.98 -6.63 25.46
CA SER A 72 -3.22 -5.85 25.40
C SER A 72 -3.35 -5.19 24.03
N ALA A 73 -4.56 -4.74 23.70
CA ALA A 73 -4.77 -3.89 22.54
C ALA A 73 -3.95 -2.60 22.63
N GLY A 74 -3.63 -2.02 21.48
CA GLY A 74 -2.84 -0.82 21.34
C GLY A 74 -1.49 -1.06 20.66
N GLU A 75 -0.66 -0.01 20.68
CA GLU A 75 0.68 -0.03 20.09
C GLU A 75 1.72 -0.48 21.13
N TRP A 76 2.56 -1.42 20.72
CA TRP A 76 3.67 -1.94 21.49
C TRP A 76 4.99 -1.63 20.78
N VAL A 77 5.99 -1.24 21.55
CA VAL A 77 7.37 -1.07 21.09
C VAL A 77 8.12 -2.35 21.40
N VAL A 78 8.72 -2.96 20.38
CA VAL A 78 9.44 -4.22 20.49
C VAL A 78 10.92 -4.01 20.15
N TRP A 79 11.80 -4.60 20.93
CA TRP A 79 13.22 -4.70 20.58
C TRP A 79 13.80 -6.01 21.13
N ILE A 80 14.98 -6.38 20.65
CA ILE A 80 15.68 -7.59 21.09
C ILE A 80 17.04 -7.17 21.61
N HIS A 81 17.47 -7.78 22.71
CA HIS A 81 18.88 -7.75 23.08
C HIS A 81 19.46 -9.16 23.12
N GLY A 82 20.77 -9.22 22.93
CA GLY A 82 21.58 -10.42 22.98
C GLY A 82 22.80 -10.16 23.84
N ASP A 83 23.06 -11.04 24.80
CA ASP A 83 24.21 -10.98 25.69
C ASP A 83 25.16 -12.15 25.42
N ALA A 84 26.44 -11.84 25.21
CA ALA A 84 27.50 -12.83 25.21
C ALA A 84 28.01 -12.99 26.65
N VAL A 85 27.83 -14.17 27.24
CA VAL A 85 28.21 -14.45 28.62
C VAL A 85 29.46 -15.33 28.64
N SER A 86 30.45 -14.94 29.44
CA SER A 86 31.65 -15.74 29.74
C SER A 86 31.93 -15.65 31.22
N GLU A 87 32.24 -16.78 31.87
CA GLU A 87 32.55 -16.82 33.32
C GLU A 87 31.51 -16.07 34.17
N GLU A 88 30.22 -16.22 33.82
CA GLU A 88 29.06 -15.60 34.50
C GLU A 88 28.97 -14.06 34.37
N ALA A 89 29.80 -13.44 33.53
CA ALA A 89 29.75 -12.01 33.23
C ALA A 89 29.34 -11.74 31.77
N VAL A 90 28.53 -10.69 31.56
CA VAL A 90 28.22 -10.20 30.22
C VAL A 90 29.45 -9.50 29.64
N THR A 91 29.99 -10.05 28.56
CA THR A 91 31.21 -9.56 27.89
C THR A 91 30.91 -8.71 26.67
N ALA A 92 29.76 -8.92 26.03
CA ALA A 92 29.28 -8.09 24.93
C ALA A 92 27.74 -8.07 24.92
N ARG A 93 27.17 -6.97 24.42
CA ARG A 93 25.74 -6.80 24.24
C ARG A 93 25.44 -6.27 22.84
N LEU A 94 24.46 -6.87 22.19
CA LEU A 94 23.84 -6.34 20.97
C LEU A 94 22.38 -6.02 21.24
N THR A 95 21.91 -4.89 20.73
CA THR A 95 20.51 -4.49 20.83
C THR A 95 20.01 -4.06 19.45
N THR A 96 18.81 -4.48 19.09
CA THR A 96 18.19 -4.02 17.84
C THR A 96 17.62 -2.61 17.99
N ALA A 97 17.42 -1.93 16.87
CA ALA A 97 16.46 -0.84 16.78
C ALA A 97 15.06 -1.33 17.19
N THR A 98 14.24 -0.40 17.66
CA THR A 98 12.85 -0.69 18.02
C THR A 98 11.98 -0.87 16.78
N ALA A 99 10.97 -1.73 16.88
CA ALA A 99 9.94 -1.94 15.87
C ALA A 99 8.55 -1.81 16.51
N PRO A 100 7.58 -1.15 15.84
CA PRO A 100 6.22 -1.08 16.33
C PRO A 100 5.47 -2.39 16.07
N LEU A 101 4.62 -2.77 17.02
CA LEU A 101 3.69 -3.90 16.93
C LEU A 101 2.30 -3.40 17.31
N PHE A 102 1.33 -3.59 16.43
CA PHE A 102 -0.06 -3.19 16.68
C PHE A 102 -0.91 -4.41 17.03
N VAL A 103 -1.69 -4.28 18.10
CA VAL A 103 -2.62 -5.29 18.56
C VAL A 103 -4.02 -4.66 18.58
N SER A 104 -4.93 -5.16 17.76
CA SER A 104 -6.32 -4.69 17.66
C SER A 104 -7.17 -5.31 18.76
N GLU A 105 -8.24 -4.69 19.26
CA GLU A 105 -9.18 -5.37 20.16
C GLU A 105 -9.85 -6.58 19.47
N THR A 106 -10.01 -7.74 20.14
CA THR A 106 -10.80 -8.85 19.58
C THR A 106 -12.21 -8.36 19.29
N GLY A 107 -12.67 -8.55 18.05
CA GLY A 107 -13.99 -8.07 17.63
C GLY A 107 -14.02 -6.62 17.15
N ALA A 108 -12.88 -5.92 17.12
CA ALA A 108 -12.74 -4.75 16.27
C ALA A 108 -12.83 -5.24 14.83
N GLU A 109 -13.97 -5.01 14.19
CA GLU A 109 -14.05 -5.07 12.74
C GLU A 109 -12.85 -4.30 12.18
N ASP A 110 -12.14 -4.87 11.21
CA ASP A 110 -11.29 -4.07 10.35
C ASP A 110 -12.10 -2.82 10.00
N PRO A 111 -11.61 -1.59 10.19
CA PRO A 111 -12.38 -0.43 9.81
C PRO A 111 -12.77 -0.65 8.36
N LEU A 112 -14.07 -0.91 8.14
CA LEU A 112 -14.63 -1.07 6.80
C LEU A 112 -14.07 0.10 6.00
N PRO A 113 -13.57 -0.13 4.77
CA PRO A 113 -13.02 0.95 3.98
C PRO A 113 -14.01 2.10 4.05
N LEU A 114 -13.57 3.22 4.63
CA LEU A 114 -14.46 4.34 4.92
C LEU A 114 -15.21 4.62 3.62
N PRO A 115 -16.55 4.68 3.64
CA PRO A 115 -17.28 4.97 2.42
C PRO A 115 -16.68 6.26 1.83
N PRO A 116 -16.43 6.31 0.52
CA PRO A 116 -15.81 7.47 -0.11
C PRO A 116 -16.56 8.71 0.35
N THR A 117 -15.83 9.73 0.74
CA THR A 117 -16.44 10.99 1.18
C THR A 117 -17.34 11.53 0.08
N TYR A 118 -18.33 12.37 0.42
CA TYR A 118 -19.19 13.01 -0.57
C TYR A 118 -18.36 13.72 -1.66
N GLY A 119 -17.21 14.31 -1.30
CA GLY A 119 -16.27 14.91 -2.25
C GLY A 119 -15.65 13.91 -3.24
N GLU A 120 -15.24 12.72 -2.77
CA GLU A 120 -14.67 11.67 -3.62
C GLU A 120 -15.73 11.03 -4.53
N GLN A 121 -16.96 10.86 -4.04
CA GLN A 121 -18.08 10.38 -4.84
C GLN A 121 -18.43 11.38 -5.95
N VAL A 122 -18.45 12.68 -5.63
CA VAL A 122 -18.68 13.74 -6.62
C VAL A 122 -17.54 13.77 -7.64
N LEU A 123 -16.29 13.61 -7.22
CA LEU A 123 -15.15 13.58 -8.14
C LEU A 123 -15.20 12.36 -9.09
N ALA A 124 -15.57 11.18 -8.58
CA ALA A 124 -15.76 9.98 -9.39
C ALA A 124 -16.91 10.14 -10.40
N LEU A 125 -18.01 10.78 -9.99
CA LEU A 125 -19.12 11.08 -10.90
C LEU A 125 -18.71 12.09 -11.98
N VAL A 126 -17.96 13.14 -11.62
CA VAL A 126 -17.49 14.16 -12.57
C VAL A 126 -16.50 13.58 -13.57
N THR A 127 -15.60 12.70 -13.15
CA THR A 127 -14.67 12.03 -14.05
C THR A 127 -15.39 11.12 -15.04
N THR A 128 -16.35 10.32 -14.57
CA THR A 128 -17.20 9.47 -15.42
C THR A 128 -17.97 10.32 -16.45
N LEU A 129 -18.62 11.39 -16.01
CA LEU A 129 -19.36 12.30 -16.90
C LEU A 129 -18.44 12.99 -17.91
N LYS A 130 -17.21 13.33 -17.52
CA LYS A 130 -16.22 13.92 -18.43
C LYS A 130 -15.79 12.93 -19.51
N GLU A 131 -15.61 11.66 -19.17
CA GLU A 131 -15.25 10.61 -20.10
C GLU A 131 -16.40 10.31 -21.08
N GLU A 132 -17.63 10.20 -20.58
CA GLU A 132 -18.84 10.04 -21.39
C GLU A 132 -19.07 11.24 -22.31
N ALA A 133 -18.92 12.47 -21.81
CA ALA A 133 -19.01 13.67 -22.63
C ALA A 133 -17.92 13.71 -23.72
N ALA A 134 -16.68 13.32 -23.38
CA ALA A 134 -15.60 13.24 -24.35
C ALA A 134 -15.85 12.13 -25.40
N ALA A 135 -16.52 11.04 -25.04
CA ALA A 135 -16.94 10.00 -25.97
C ALA A 135 -18.03 10.53 -26.92
N LEU A 136 -19.06 11.19 -26.40
CA LEU A 136 -20.14 11.78 -27.20
C LEU A 136 -19.66 12.87 -28.15
N VAL A 137 -18.74 13.74 -27.71
CA VAL A 137 -18.14 14.75 -28.60
C VAL A 137 -17.39 14.07 -29.74
N ARG A 138 -16.59 13.03 -29.46
CA ARG A 138 -15.91 12.24 -30.50
C ARG A 138 -16.87 11.54 -31.45
N GLU A 139 -18.01 11.07 -30.96
CA GLU A 139 -19.01 10.38 -31.78
C GLU A 139 -19.86 11.34 -32.63
N ARG A 140 -20.09 12.58 -32.17
CA ARG A 140 -21.02 13.52 -32.82
C ARG A 140 -20.37 14.70 -33.56
N THR A 141 -19.06 14.92 -33.43
CA THR A 141 -18.39 15.93 -34.27
C THR A 141 -18.00 15.36 -35.63
N GLY A 142 -18.88 15.55 -36.60
CA GLY A 142 -18.56 15.45 -38.02
C GLY A 142 -18.29 16.84 -38.62
N VAL A 143 -17.31 16.94 -39.50
CA VAL A 143 -17.06 18.12 -40.34
C VAL A 143 -17.59 17.81 -41.75
N LEU A 144 -18.35 18.74 -42.33
CA LEU A 144 -18.70 18.64 -43.76
C LEU A 144 -17.56 19.22 -44.60
N VAL A 145 -17.01 18.42 -45.49
CA VAL A 145 -15.93 18.81 -46.38
C VAL A 145 -16.50 19.06 -47.78
N ASN A 146 -16.22 20.25 -48.34
CA ASN A 146 -16.62 20.62 -49.69
C ASN A 146 -15.56 20.19 -50.71
N ARG A 147 -15.91 19.28 -51.61
CA ARG A 147 -15.05 18.88 -52.73
C ARG A 147 -15.02 19.96 -53.81
N ALA A 148 -13.99 19.94 -54.65
CA ALA A 148 -13.84 20.90 -55.75
C ALA A 148 -14.98 20.86 -56.79
N ASP A 149 -15.78 19.77 -56.81
CA ASP A 149 -16.98 19.61 -57.63
C ASP A 149 -18.27 20.16 -56.98
N GLY A 150 -18.17 20.73 -55.77
CA GLY A 150 -19.28 21.29 -55.01
C GLY A 150 -20.06 20.28 -54.17
N SER A 151 -19.65 19.01 -54.12
CA SER A 151 -20.28 18.01 -53.26
C SER A 151 -19.77 18.07 -51.81
N LEU A 152 -20.69 17.88 -50.84
CA LEU A 152 -20.37 17.85 -49.42
C LEU A 152 -20.29 16.40 -48.93
N ILE A 153 -19.19 16.03 -48.25
CA ILE A 153 -19.03 14.73 -47.59
C ILE A 153 -18.92 14.91 -46.07
N PRO A 154 -19.62 14.08 -45.26
CA PRO A 154 -19.42 14.06 -43.82
C PRO A 154 -18.12 13.34 -43.47
N VAL A 155 -17.27 14.00 -42.70
CA VAL A 155 -15.98 13.49 -42.23
C VAL A 155 -15.97 13.53 -40.71
N TRP A 156 -15.96 12.36 -40.06
CA TRP A 156 -15.99 12.26 -38.61
C TRP A 156 -14.64 12.66 -38.00
N ALA A 157 -14.63 13.59 -37.05
CA ALA A 157 -13.42 14.08 -36.43
C ALA A 157 -12.81 13.00 -35.53
N GLY A 158 -11.68 12.42 -35.95
CA GLY A 158 -10.87 11.53 -35.12
C GLY A 158 -10.34 10.26 -35.79
N SER A 159 -10.67 9.98 -37.06
CA SER A 159 -10.06 8.87 -37.80
C SER A 159 -8.88 9.33 -38.67
N GLU A 160 -7.80 8.57 -38.69
CA GLU A 160 -6.65 8.81 -39.59
C GLU A 160 -7.09 8.75 -41.07
N GLU A 161 -8.12 7.94 -41.37
CA GLU A 161 -8.79 7.88 -42.67
C GLU A 161 -9.43 9.21 -43.09
N ALA A 162 -10.06 9.95 -42.16
CA ALA A 162 -10.65 11.25 -42.43
C ALA A 162 -9.62 12.29 -42.89
N TYR A 163 -8.42 12.24 -42.29
CA TYR A 163 -7.33 13.15 -42.63
C TYR A 163 -6.72 12.82 -44.00
N GLU A 164 -6.53 11.52 -44.29
CA GLU A 164 -6.00 11.06 -45.58
C GLU A 164 -6.98 11.28 -46.74
N GLU A 165 -8.28 11.16 -46.52
CA GLU A 165 -9.29 11.40 -47.55
C GLU A 165 -9.43 12.91 -47.87
N ALA A 166 -9.33 13.77 -46.86
CA ALA A 166 -9.28 15.23 -47.05
C ALA A 166 -8.02 15.66 -47.84
N ARG A 167 -6.86 15.03 -47.55
CA ARG A 167 -5.62 15.26 -48.29
C ARG A 167 -5.72 14.82 -49.76
N ARG A 168 -6.32 13.65 -50.01
CA ARG A 168 -6.53 13.13 -51.37
C ARG A 168 -7.51 13.98 -52.18
N ALA A 169 -8.44 14.67 -51.54
CA ALA A 169 -9.39 15.59 -52.16
C ALA A 169 -8.81 16.99 -52.48
N GLY A 170 -7.55 17.28 -52.12
CA GLY A 170 -6.84 18.49 -52.54
C GLY A 170 -7.26 19.78 -51.82
N LEU A 171 -7.74 19.68 -50.57
CA LEU A 171 -8.12 20.86 -49.78
C LEU A 171 -6.89 21.67 -49.34
N PRO A 172 -6.98 23.01 -49.33
CA PRO A 172 -5.93 23.83 -48.76
C PRO A 172 -5.85 23.61 -47.24
N GLU A 173 -4.62 23.56 -46.70
CA GLU A 173 -4.34 23.39 -45.26
C GLU A 173 -5.00 24.48 -44.37
N SER A 174 -5.55 25.52 -44.98
CA SER A 174 -6.33 26.58 -44.33
C SER A 174 -7.71 26.74 -45.01
N GLY A 175 -8.62 25.79 -44.77
CA GLY A 175 -10.04 25.90 -45.15
C GLY A 175 -10.93 25.98 -43.92
N THR A 176 -11.86 26.94 -43.89
CA THR A 176 -12.79 27.17 -42.77
C THR A 176 -13.60 25.91 -42.46
N ILE A 177 -13.40 25.36 -41.27
CA ILE A 177 -14.19 24.26 -40.72
C ILE A 177 -15.56 24.82 -40.33
N CYS A 178 -16.61 24.46 -41.07
CA CYS A 178 -17.98 24.71 -40.64
C CYS A 178 -18.42 23.57 -39.71
N LEU A 179 -18.44 23.85 -38.40
CA LEU A 179 -19.11 23.00 -37.42
C LEU A 179 -20.62 23.07 -37.70
N VAL A 180 -21.24 21.93 -37.98
CA VAL A 180 -22.69 21.80 -38.08
C VAL A 180 -23.14 20.92 -36.93
N ASP A 181 -23.82 21.53 -35.95
CA ASP A 181 -24.55 20.77 -34.93
C ASP A 181 -25.70 20.02 -35.60
N ILE A 182 -25.67 18.70 -35.56
CA ILE A 182 -26.80 17.86 -35.96
C ILE A 182 -27.60 17.58 -34.69
N LEU A 183 -28.75 18.27 -34.55
CA LEU A 183 -29.75 18.01 -33.51
C LEU A 183 -30.47 16.67 -33.75
#